data_AF-A0AA37UN57-F1
#
_entry.id   AF-A0AA37UN57-F1
#
_cell.length_a   1.000
_cell.length_b   1.000
_cell.length_c   1.000
_cell.angle_alpha   90.00
_cell.angle_beta   90.00
_cell.angle_gamma   90.00
#
_symmetry.space_group_name_H-M   'P 1'
#
loop_
_entity.id
_entity.type
_entity.pdbx_description
1 polymer ?
#
loop_
_entity_poly.entity_id
_entity_poly.type
_entity_poly.pdbx_seq_one_letter_code
_entity_poly.pdbx_strand_id
1 'polypeptide(L)'
;MLIPISNMPRDYGWGSRTLIAEALGRPAGDGPEAELWLGAHPGSPSRIDEPALTGGAADLAEWIEADPASAGVDRLPFLLKLLAAAAPLSLQAHPSPEQAREGFERENALGIPLDAPHRNYKDASAKPELVVALSERFEALSGFREPAEVVALLRPMRAALAPVAALGGALRLEEAGVALDQLIDLLERGRCARPSSGSSRAATASSSWWKP
;
A
#
# COMPACT_ATOMS: atom_id res chain seq x y z
N MET A 1 -21.33 25.38 5.16
CA MET A 1 -20.24 25.82 6.04
C MET A 1 -18.98 25.10 5.60
N LEU A 2 -17.82 25.76 5.58
CA LEU A 2 -16.53 25.12 5.32
C LEU A 2 -15.77 25.03 6.63
N ILE A 3 -15.23 23.84 6.94
CA ILE A 3 -14.45 23.60 8.16
C ILE A 3 -13.01 23.33 7.75
N PRO A 4 -12.04 24.20 8.15
CA PRO A 4 -10.63 23.93 7.94
C PRO A 4 -10.19 22.75 8.82
N ILE A 5 -9.49 21.82 8.19
CA ILE A 5 -8.94 20.65 8.87
C ILE A 5 -7.46 20.51 8.55
N SER A 6 -6.73 19.98 9.53
CA SER A 6 -5.32 19.68 9.40
C SER A 6 -4.99 18.33 10.06
N ASN A 7 -3.81 17.79 9.75
CA ASN A 7 -3.30 16.63 10.47
C ASN A 7 -1.78 16.59 10.43
N MET A 8 -1.19 15.79 11.31
CA MET A 8 0.24 15.50 11.29
C MET A 8 0.54 14.33 10.35
N PRO A 9 1.50 14.47 9.42
CA PRO A 9 1.94 13.34 8.61
C PRO A 9 2.49 12.20 9.47
N ARG A 10 2.28 10.96 9.00
CA ARG A 10 2.86 9.74 9.53
C ARG A 10 4.32 9.66 9.12
N ASP A 11 5.20 9.31 10.04
CA ASP A 11 6.66 9.36 9.91
C ASP A 11 7.30 8.01 9.55
N TYR A 12 6.61 7.20 8.73
CA TYR A 12 7.13 5.90 8.34
C TYR A 12 8.45 6.04 7.57
N GLY A 13 9.40 5.15 7.84
CA GLY A 13 10.79 5.27 7.34
C GLY A 13 10.95 5.25 5.81
N TRP A 14 9.92 4.85 5.06
CA TRP A 14 9.90 4.90 3.59
C TRP A 14 9.47 6.27 3.03
N GLY A 15 8.99 7.18 3.88
CA GLY A 15 8.45 8.48 3.50
C GLY A 15 9.49 9.46 2.98
N SER A 16 9.06 10.36 2.11
CA SER A 16 9.88 11.47 1.64
C SER A 16 10.10 12.49 2.74
N ARG A 17 11.27 13.14 2.75
CA ARG A 17 11.59 14.20 3.70
C ARG A 17 11.08 15.58 3.27
N THR A 18 10.59 15.73 2.03
CA THR A 18 10.24 17.05 1.49
C THR A 18 8.88 17.13 0.80
N LEU A 19 8.40 16.06 0.14
CA LEU A 19 7.26 16.15 -0.77
C LEU A 19 5.95 16.63 -0.12
N ILE A 20 5.61 16.13 1.08
CA ILE A 20 4.39 16.59 1.79
C ILE A 20 4.57 18.03 2.29
N ALA A 21 5.73 18.37 2.86
CA ALA A 21 6.05 19.73 3.29
C ALA A 21 5.93 20.74 2.14
N GLU A 22 6.52 20.43 0.97
CA GLU A 22 6.43 21.23 -0.25
C GLU A 22 4.98 21.37 -0.73
N ALA A 23 4.21 20.28 -0.78
CA ALA A 23 2.80 20.30 -1.17
C ALA A 23 1.93 21.15 -0.24
N LEU A 24 2.29 21.25 1.04
CA LEU A 24 1.62 22.09 2.04
C LEU A 24 2.22 23.51 2.14
N GLY A 25 3.23 23.84 1.34
CA GLY A 25 3.86 25.17 1.33
C GLY A 25 4.63 25.50 2.62
N ARG A 26 5.16 24.50 3.33
CA ARG A 26 5.93 24.67 4.58
C ARG A 26 7.35 24.12 4.45
N PRO A 27 8.30 24.56 5.31
CA PRO A 27 9.63 23.96 5.33
C PRO A 27 9.57 22.48 5.73
N ALA A 28 10.51 21.70 5.17
CA ALA A 28 10.74 20.31 5.57
C ALA A 28 11.18 20.22 7.04
N GLY A 29 10.70 19.19 7.73
CA GLY A 29 11.09 18.88 9.11
C GLY A 29 12.32 17.95 9.20
N ASP A 30 12.58 17.46 10.41
CA ASP A 30 13.73 16.60 10.71
C ASP A 30 13.52 15.11 10.34
N GLY A 31 12.29 14.70 10.06
CA GLY A 31 11.90 13.31 9.80
C GLY A 31 11.31 13.07 8.41
N PRO A 32 11.12 11.80 8.00
CA PRO A 32 10.34 11.47 6.83
C PRO A 32 8.84 11.75 7.07
N GLU A 33 8.12 12.06 6.00
CA GLU A 33 6.68 12.26 5.96
C GLU A 33 6.12 11.34 4.89
N ALA A 34 5.49 10.26 5.32
CA ALA A 34 5.08 9.16 4.46
C ALA A 34 3.64 9.30 3.99
N GLU A 35 2.73 9.56 4.93
CA GLU A 35 1.30 9.69 4.66
C GLU A 35 0.69 10.84 5.46
N LEU A 36 -0.04 11.78 4.82
CA LEU A 36 -0.93 12.70 5.52
C LEU A 36 -2.36 12.15 5.43
N TRP A 37 -2.98 11.88 6.58
CA TRP A 37 -4.34 11.30 6.65
C TRP A 37 -5.38 12.39 6.84
N LEU A 38 -6.36 12.42 5.93
CA LEU A 38 -7.47 13.36 5.94
C LEU A 38 -8.80 12.61 6.02
N GLY A 39 -9.49 12.72 7.15
CA GLY A 39 -10.74 12.05 7.45
C GLY A 39 -10.92 11.75 8.93
N ALA A 40 -11.89 10.89 9.26
CA ALA A 40 -12.24 10.53 10.64
C ALA A 40 -11.71 9.15 11.06
N HIS A 41 -10.55 8.74 10.53
CA HIS A 41 -10.01 7.41 10.85
C HIS A 41 -9.49 7.37 12.30
N PRO A 42 -9.90 6.39 13.16
CA PRO A 42 -9.56 6.40 14.59
C PRO A 42 -8.07 6.45 14.92
N GLY A 43 -7.23 5.87 14.07
CA GLY A 43 -5.76 5.89 14.25
C GLY A 43 -5.09 7.25 14.01
N SER A 44 -5.76 8.19 13.34
CA SER A 44 -5.27 9.56 13.09
C SER A 44 -6.41 10.42 12.53
N PRO A 45 -7.40 10.80 13.36
CA PRO A 45 -8.50 11.65 12.91
C PRO A 45 -7.97 13.05 12.58
N SER A 46 -8.52 13.69 11.54
CA SER A 46 -8.14 15.06 11.18
C SER A 46 -8.63 16.04 12.23
N ARG A 47 -7.72 16.90 12.67
CA ARG A 47 -8.01 17.96 13.62
C ARG A 47 -8.86 19.04 12.95
N ILE A 48 -9.74 19.62 13.72
CA ILE A 48 -10.51 20.79 13.32
C ILE A 48 -9.73 22.01 13.79
N ASP A 49 -9.33 22.88 12.87
CA ASP A 49 -8.49 24.04 13.21
C ASP A 49 -9.29 25.11 13.98
N GLU A 50 -10.61 25.12 13.78
CA GLU A 50 -11.55 26.04 14.44
C GLU A 50 -12.68 25.29 15.17
N PRO A 51 -12.42 24.69 16.35
CA PRO A 51 -13.40 23.87 17.08
C PRO A 51 -14.74 24.57 17.38
N ALA A 52 -14.73 25.90 17.50
CA ALA A 52 -15.94 26.69 17.74
C ALA A 52 -17.01 26.52 16.64
N LEU A 53 -16.61 26.17 15.41
CA LEU A 53 -17.52 25.89 14.30
C LEU A 53 -18.22 24.53 14.40
N THR A 54 -17.77 23.67 15.32
CA THR A 54 -18.21 22.27 15.46
C THR A 54 -18.57 21.93 16.90
N GLY A 55 -19.07 22.90 17.66
CA GLY A 55 -19.50 22.69 19.05
C GLY A 55 -18.37 22.38 20.03
N GLY A 56 -17.12 22.68 19.65
CA GLY A 56 -15.94 22.44 20.47
C GLY A 56 -15.23 21.11 20.20
N ALA A 57 -15.68 20.32 19.22
CA ALA A 57 -15.02 19.08 18.84
C ALA A 57 -13.57 19.32 18.37
N ALA A 58 -12.63 18.52 18.86
CA ALA A 58 -11.21 18.67 18.54
C ALA A 58 -10.85 18.10 17.16
N ASP A 59 -11.60 17.10 16.70
CA ASP A 59 -11.37 16.41 15.44
C ASP A 59 -12.66 15.93 14.77
N LEU A 60 -12.55 15.49 13.51
CA LEU A 60 -13.69 15.04 12.73
C LEU A 60 -14.38 13.81 13.31
N ALA A 61 -13.67 12.93 14.02
CA ALA A 61 -14.29 11.72 14.58
C ALA A 61 -15.20 12.10 15.76
N GLU A 62 -14.70 12.95 16.66
CA GLU A 62 -15.48 13.49 17.78
C GLU A 62 -16.71 14.27 17.28
N TRP A 63 -16.54 15.12 16.26
CA TRP A 63 -17.66 15.90 15.72
C TRP A 63 -18.75 15.01 15.10
N ILE A 64 -18.36 14.02 14.29
CA ILE A 64 -19.31 13.07 13.67
C ILE A 64 -20.04 12.26 14.73
N GLU A 65 -19.36 11.84 15.80
CA GLU A 65 -19.99 11.09 16.90
C GLU A 65 -20.96 11.96 17.71
N ALA A 66 -20.59 13.21 17.99
CA ALA A 66 -21.39 14.12 18.83
C ALA A 66 -22.60 14.72 18.09
N ASP A 67 -22.46 15.06 16.81
CA ASP A 67 -23.52 15.67 16.00
C ASP A 67 -23.45 15.23 14.52
N PRO A 68 -23.83 13.97 14.22
CA PRO A 68 -23.81 13.42 12.86
C PRO A 68 -24.74 14.18 11.90
N ALA A 69 -25.81 14.80 12.42
CA ALA A 69 -26.75 15.59 11.62
C ALA A 69 -26.08 16.85 11.06
N SER A 70 -25.35 17.60 11.90
CA SER A 70 -24.58 18.76 11.44
C SER A 70 -23.35 18.38 10.61
N ALA A 71 -22.70 17.25 10.93
CA ALA A 71 -21.59 16.73 10.14
C ALA A 71 -22.04 16.19 8.77
N GLY A 72 -23.32 15.85 8.63
CA GLY A 72 -23.96 15.36 7.41
C GLY A 72 -23.68 13.89 7.08
N VAL A 73 -23.04 13.15 7.99
CA VAL A 73 -22.70 11.73 7.85
C VAL A 73 -22.67 11.08 9.23
N ASP A 74 -23.07 9.80 9.33
CA ASP A 74 -22.88 9.00 10.55
C ASP A 74 -21.46 8.43 10.64
N ARG A 75 -20.82 8.26 9.48
CA ARG A 75 -19.45 7.77 9.34
C ARG A 75 -18.89 8.21 8.00
N LEU A 76 -17.64 8.67 7.99
CA LEU A 76 -16.95 8.96 6.73
C LEU A 76 -16.59 7.64 6.01
N PRO A 77 -17.08 7.41 4.76
CA PRO A 77 -16.92 6.13 4.09
C PRO A 77 -15.56 5.98 3.38
N PHE A 78 -14.66 6.95 3.53
CA PHE A 78 -13.34 6.94 2.91
C PHE A 78 -12.30 7.55 3.85
N LEU A 79 -11.03 7.27 3.54
CA LEU A 79 -9.88 7.95 4.10
C LEU A 79 -9.09 8.54 2.93
N LEU A 80 -8.94 9.87 2.90
CA LEU A 80 -8.08 10.52 1.94
C LEU A 80 -6.64 10.51 2.47
N LYS A 81 -5.67 10.24 1.58
CA LYS A 81 -4.25 10.31 1.92
C LYS A 81 -3.50 11.13 0.89
N LEU A 82 -2.57 11.97 1.36
CA LEU A 82 -1.40 12.33 0.54
C LEU A 82 -0.29 11.35 0.87
N LEU A 83 0.22 10.65 -0.14
CA LEU A 83 1.26 9.64 0.00
C LEU A 83 2.54 10.13 -0.67
N ALA A 84 3.66 10.11 0.06
CA ALA A 84 4.96 10.56 -0.42
C ALA A 84 6.00 9.45 -0.24
N ALA A 85 6.04 8.53 -1.20
CA ALA A 85 6.98 7.42 -1.18
C ALA A 85 8.37 7.86 -1.67
N ALA A 86 9.39 7.75 -0.81
CA ALA A 86 10.80 7.87 -1.17
C ALA A 86 11.52 6.52 -1.31
N ALA A 87 10.88 5.43 -0.86
CA ALA A 87 11.32 4.06 -1.06
C ALA A 87 10.16 3.18 -1.58
N PRO A 88 10.46 2.06 -2.28
CA PRO A 88 9.44 1.10 -2.69
C PRO A 88 8.67 0.55 -1.49
N LEU A 89 7.35 0.46 -1.64
CA LEU A 89 6.46 -0.15 -0.66
C LEU A 89 6.37 -1.67 -0.87
N SER A 90 5.85 -2.36 0.14
CA SER A 90 5.54 -3.79 0.02
C SER A 90 4.47 -4.02 -1.04
N LEU A 91 4.54 -5.16 -1.73
CA LEU A 91 3.42 -5.61 -2.56
C LEU A 91 2.21 -5.89 -1.68
N GLN A 92 1.05 -5.43 -2.12
CA GLN A 92 -0.21 -5.55 -1.40
C GLN A 92 -1.23 -6.27 -2.26
N ALA A 93 -2.07 -7.06 -1.60
CA ALA A 93 -3.26 -7.64 -2.19
C ALA A 93 -4.42 -7.42 -1.21
N HIS A 94 -5.52 -6.86 -1.70
CA HIS A 94 -6.73 -6.72 -0.90
C HIS A 94 -7.60 -7.97 -1.07
N PRO A 95 -8.12 -8.53 0.03
CA PRO A 95 -9.04 -9.66 -0.04
C PRO A 95 -10.34 -9.25 -0.75
N SER A 96 -11.05 -10.23 -1.32
CA SER A 96 -12.45 -10.04 -1.72
C SER A 96 -13.32 -9.68 -0.50
N PRO A 97 -14.52 -9.09 -0.70
CA PRO A 97 -15.44 -8.82 0.41
C PRO A 97 -15.72 -10.06 1.29
N GLU A 98 -15.88 -11.23 0.67
CA GLU A 98 -16.12 -12.50 1.37
C GLU A 98 -14.89 -12.91 2.19
N GLN A 99 -13.70 -12.86 1.58
CA GLN A 99 -12.44 -13.17 2.26
C GLN A 99 -12.15 -12.22 3.42
N ALA A 100 -12.48 -10.93 3.27
CA ALA A 100 -12.31 -9.93 4.33
C ALA A 100 -13.17 -10.29 5.55
N ARG A 101 -14.45 -10.62 5.33
CA ARG A 101 -15.38 -11.02 6.39
C ARG A 101 -14.94 -12.30 7.09
N GLU A 102 -14.64 -13.36 6.32
CA GLU A 102 -14.19 -14.64 6.86
C GLU A 102 -12.85 -14.52 7.62
N GLY A 103 -11.92 -13.72 7.10
CA GLY A 103 -10.64 -13.45 7.73
C GLY A 103 -10.79 -12.71 9.05
N PHE A 104 -11.63 -11.68 9.09
CA PHE A 104 -11.92 -10.91 10.30
C PHE A 104 -12.57 -11.77 11.39
N GLU A 105 -13.60 -12.55 11.04
CA GLU A 105 -14.28 -13.46 11.96
C GLU A 105 -13.32 -14.51 12.52
N ARG A 106 -12.49 -15.12 11.66
CA ARG A 106 -11.49 -16.12 12.07
C ARG A 106 -10.45 -15.56 13.04
N GLU A 107 -9.84 -14.42 12.75
CA GLU A 107 -8.83 -13.84 13.64
C GLU A 107 -9.44 -13.37 14.97
N ASN A 108 -10.71 -12.93 14.99
CA ASN A 108 -11.44 -12.62 16.22
C ASN A 108 -11.72 -13.87 17.06
N ALA A 109 -12.14 -14.97 16.43
CA ALA A 109 -12.37 -16.24 17.13
C ALA A 109 -11.08 -16.80 17.76
N LEU A 110 -9.92 -16.48 17.19
CA LEU A 110 -8.61 -16.80 17.74
C LEU A 110 -8.14 -15.83 18.83
N GLY A 111 -8.92 -14.77 19.13
CA GLY A 111 -8.58 -13.78 20.15
C GLY A 111 -7.40 -12.89 19.81
N ILE A 112 -7.04 -12.75 18.51
CA ILE A 112 -5.91 -11.92 18.09
C ILE A 112 -6.28 -10.44 18.23
N PRO A 113 -5.55 -9.64 19.05
CA PRO A 113 -5.83 -8.21 19.19
C PRO A 113 -5.75 -7.45 17.85
N LEU A 114 -6.56 -6.40 17.67
CA LEU A 114 -6.59 -5.61 16.43
C LEU A 114 -5.27 -4.88 16.11
N ASP A 115 -4.51 -4.57 17.15
CA ASP A 115 -3.21 -3.91 17.10
C ASP A 115 -2.03 -4.90 17.04
N ALA A 116 -2.30 -6.21 17.10
CA ALA A 116 -1.25 -7.21 17.03
C ALA A 116 -0.50 -7.12 15.68
N PRO A 117 0.84 -7.22 15.68
CA PRO A 117 1.65 -7.02 14.47
C PRO A 117 1.38 -8.08 13.38
N HIS A 118 0.81 -9.22 13.75
CA HIS A 118 0.48 -10.32 12.84
C HIS A 118 -1.02 -10.38 12.47
N ARG A 119 -1.82 -9.39 12.88
CA ARG A 119 -3.24 -9.27 12.53
C ARG A 119 -3.38 -8.76 11.09
N ASN A 120 -3.94 -9.57 10.19
CA ASN A 120 -4.09 -9.21 8.78
C ASN A 120 -5.44 -8.56 8.50
N TYR A 121 -6.50 -9.03 9.17
CA TYR A 121 -7.87 -8.58 8.96
C TYR A 121 -8.30 -7.70 10.12
N LYS A 122 -8.18 -6.38 9.93
CA LYS A 122 -8.51 -5.36 10.95
C LYS A 122 -9.98 -4.91 10.92
N ASP A 123 -10.69 -5.27 9.85
CA ASP A 123 -12.11 -5.01 9.65
C ASP A 123 -12.65 -6.03 8.63
N ALA A 124 -13.98 -6.11 8.51
CA ALA A 124 -14.67 -6.98 7.57
C ALA A 124 -14.94 -6.34 6.20
N SER A 125 -14.34 -5.18 5.90
CA SER A 125 -14.63 -4.40 4.70
C SER A 125 -13.61 -4.68 3.60
N ALA A 126 -14.09 -4.78 2.36
CA ALA A 126 -13.21 -4.63 1.21
C ALA A 126 -12.64 -3.21 1.15
N LYS A 127 -11.42 -3.09 0.63
CA LYS A 127 -10.68 -1.82 0.55
C LYS A 127 -10.41 -1.47 -0.91
N PRO A 128 -11.41 -0.96 -1.65
CA PRO A 128 -11.15 -0.38 -2.96
C PRO A 128 -10.30 0.88 -2.79
N GLU A 129 -9.24 1.00 -3.59
CA GLU A 129 -8.32 2.14 -3.56
C GLU A 129 -8.25 2.83 -4.92
N LEU A 130 -8.13 4.15 -4.89
CA LEU A 130 -7.89 4.99 -6.08
C LEU A 130 -6.64 5.82 -5.81
N VAL A 131 -5.71 5.82 -6.77
CA VAL A 131 -4.47 6.59 -6.69
C VAL A 131 -4.44 7.63 -7.80
N VAL A 132 -4.11 8.87 -7.44
CA VAL A 132 -3.91 9.99 -8.37
C VAL A 132 -2.49 10.51 -8.20
N ALA A 133 -1.73 10.51 -9.29
CA ALA A 133 -0.38 11.06 -9.28
C ALA A 133 -0.43 12.58 -9.20
N LEU A 134 0.18 13.16 -8.16
CA LEU A 134 0.31 14.61 -7.98
C LEU A 134 1.66 15.14 -8.48
N SER A 135 2.69 14.30 -8.50
CA SER A 135 4.01 14.59 -9.06
C SER A 135 4.08 14.25 -10.54
N GLU A 136 5.07 14.81 -11.23
CA GLU A 136 5.34 14.50 -12.65
C GLU A 136 5.58 13.00 -12.89
N ARG A 137 6.16 12.29 -11.91
CA ARG A 137 6.41 10.85 -11.96
C ARG A 137 5.78 10.16 -10.75
N PHE A 138 5.06 9.08 -11.03
CA PHE A 138 4.56 8.11 -10.06
C PHE A 138 4.69 6.72 -10.66
N GLU A 139 5.27 5.78 -9.91
CA GLU A 139 5.49 4.41 -10.36
C GLU A 139 4.76 3.44 -9.45
N ALA A 140 4.00 2.54 -10.05
CA ALA A 140 3.25 1.51 -9.33
C ALA A 140 3.25 0.20 -10.10
N LEU A 141 3.16 -0.89 -9.35
CA LEU A 141 2.82 -2.20 -9.87
C LEU A 141 1.35 -2.45 -9.54
N SER A 142 0.55 -2.79 -10.56
CA SER A 142 -0.88 -3.05 -10.40
C SER A 142 -1.30 -4.14 -11.36
N GLY A 143 -1.96 -5.16 -10.80
CA GLY A 143 -2.42 -6.33 -11.56
C GLY A 143 -1.29 -7.22 -12.08
N PHE A 144 -1.70 -8.24 -12.81
CA PHE A 144 -0.78 -9.13 -13.53
C PHE A 144 -0.72 -8.72 -15.00
N ARG A 145 0.44 -8.92 -15.61
CA ARG A 145 0.59 -8.86 -17.07
C ARG A 145 -0.08 -10.07 -17.72
N GLU A 146 -0.37 -9.95 -19.01
CA GLU A 146 -0.82 -11.08 -19.81
C GLU A 146 0.20 -12.24 -19.75
N PRO A 147 -0.24 -13.51 -19.64
CA PRO A 147 0.66 -14.64 -19.45
C PRO A 147 1.77 -14.74 -20.51
N ALA A 148 1.48 -14.39 -21.76
CA ALA A 148 2.45 -14.40 -22.85
C ALA A 148 3.59 -13.37 -22.64
N GLU A 149 3.28 -12.19 -22.08
CA GLU A 149 4.28 -11.19 -21.74
C GLU A 149 5.17 -11.66 -20.60
N VAL A 150 4.58 -12.28 -19.58
CA VAL A 150 5.33 -12.86 -18.45
C VAL A 150 6.32 -13.91 -18.95
N VAL A 151 5.89 -14.82 -19.81
CA VAL A 151 6.76 -15.83 -20.41
C VAL A 151 7.88 -15.20 -21.23
N ALA A 152 7.59 -14.15 -22.02
CA ALA A 152 8.59 -13.44 -22.80
C ALA A 152 9.64 -12.76 -21.90
N LEU A 153 9.22 -12.12 -20.80
CA LEU A 153 10.10 -11.48 -19.80
C LEU A 153 10.99 -12.50 -19.08
N LEU A 154 10.48 -13.68 -18.77
CA LEU A 154 11.23 -14.71 -18.05
C LEU A 154 12.18 -15.50 -18.96
N ARG A 155 11.99 -15.48 -20.29
CA ARG A 155 12.79 -16.28 -21.24
C ARG A 155 14.30 -16.01 -21.17
N PRO A 156 14.79 -14.75 -21.13
CA PRO A 156 16.23 -14.49 -20.97
C PRO A 156 16.76 -14.94 -19.60
N MET A 157 15.95 -14.81 -18.55
CA MET A 157 16.32 -15.27 -17.20
C MET A 157 16.46 -16.79 -17.15
N ARG A 158 15.59 -17.53 -17.86
CA ARG A 158 15.72 -18.99 -17.98
C ARG A 158 17.06 -19.40 -18.58
N ALA A 159 17.53 -18.72 -19.61
CA ALA A 159 18.84 -19.02 -20.21
C ALA A 159 19.98 -18.75 -19.21
N ALA A 160 19.88 -17.67 -18.43
CA ALA A 160 20.84 -17.34 -17.39
C ALA A 160 20.79 -18.28 -16.17
N LEU A 161 19.61 -18.82 -15.85
CA LEU A 161 19.37 -19.73 -14.72
C LEU A 161 19.49 -21.22 -15.08
N ALA A 162 19.59 -21.56 -16.38
CA ALA A 162 19.74 -22.94 -16.84
C ALA A 162 20.90 -23.71 -16.15
N PRO A 163 22.07 -23.10 -15.85
CA PRO A 163 23.12 -23.76 -15.09
C PRO A 163 22.72 -24.11 -13.65
N VAL A 164 21.86 -23.29 -13.02
CA VAL A 164 21.37 -23.47 -11.64
C VAL A 164 20.20 -24.45 -11.59
N ALA A 165 19.31 -24.43 -12.58
CA ALA A 165 18.21 -25.40 -12.71
C ALA A 165 18.73 -26.83 -12.99
N ALA A 166 19.88 -26.96 -13.65
CA ALA A 166 20.56 -28.25 -13.83
C ALA A 166 21.08 -28.85 -12.50
N LEU A 167 21.29 -28.02 -11.47
CA LEU A 167 21.70 -28.45 -10.12
C LEU A 167 20.53 -28.87 -9.22
N GLY A 168 19.28 -28.53 -9.57
CA GLY A 168 18.10 -28.87 -8.78
C GLY A 168 16.86 -29.02 -9.67
N GLY A 169 16.64 -30.21 -10.22
CA GLY A 169 15.38 -30.67 -10.84
C GLY A 169 14.69 -29.68 -11.78
N ALA A 170 14.91 -29.84 -13.09
CA ALA A 170 14.44 -28.97 -14.17
C ALA A 170 13.04 -28.35 -13.98
N LEU A 171 12.99 -27.01 -13.88
CA LEU A 171 11.79 -26.19 -14.10
C LEU A 171 11.23 -26.46 -15.51
N ARG A 172 10.03 -27.04 -15.58
CA ARG A 172 9.32 -27.30 -16.85
C ARG A 172 8.30 -26.20 -17.11
N LEU A 173 8.77 -25.08 -17.67
CA LEU A 173 7.94 -23.96 -18.11
C LEU A 173 7.40 -24.25 -19.52
N GLU A 174 6.53 -25.26 -19.67
CA GLU A 174 5.95 -25.64 -20.98
C GLU A 174 4.64 -24.89 -21.28
N GLU A 175 3.91 -24.46 -20.25
CA GLU A 175 2.68 -23.66 -20.37
C GLU A 175 2.66 -22.54 -19.31
N ALA A 176 2.15 -21.36 -19.66
CA ALA A 176 2.28 -20.15 -18.83
C ALA A 176 1.63 -20.26 -17.43
N GLY A 177 0.54 -21.04 -17.30
CA GLY A 177 -0.11 -21.29 -16.01
C GLY A 177 0.69 -22.24 -15.12
N VAL A 178 1.14 -23.37 -15.69
CA VAL A 178 1.96 -24.38 -14.99
C VAL A 178 3.30 -23.80 -14.54
N ALA A 179 3.83 -22.86 -15.34
CA ALA A 179 5.07 -22.16 -15.07
C ALA A 179 5.04 -21.28 -13.81
N LEU A 180 3.92 -20.62 -13.54
CA LEU A 180 3.81 -19.67 -12.43
C LEU A 180 3.63 -20.41 -11.10
N ASP A 181 2.76 -21.42 -11.06
CA ASP A 181 2.54 -22.23 -9.86
C ASP A 181 3.83 -22.96 -9.44
N GLN A 182 4.55 -23.55 -10.40
CA GLN A 182 5.84 -24.22 -10.11
C GLN A 182 6.93 -23.24 -9.67
N LEU A 183 6.94 -22.01 -10.20
CA LEU A 183 7.90 -20.99 -9.80
C LEU A 183 7.61 -20.47 -8.38
N ILE A 184 6.33 -20.26 -8.05
CA ILE A 184 5.90 -19.88 -6.69
C ILE A 184 6.28 -21.00 -5.71
N ASP A 185 5.95 -22.25 -6.02
CA ASP A 185 6.30 -23.42 -5.18
C ASP A 185 7.81 -23.53 -4.97
N LEU A 186 8.61 -23.26 -6.00
CA LEU A 186 10.08 -23.31 -5.93
C LEU A 186 10.65 -22.16 -5.09
N LEU A 187 10.08 -20.97 -5.17
CA LEU A 187 10.47 -19.80 -4.36
C LEU A 187 10.04 -19.95 -2.89
N GLU A 188 8.88 -20.54 -2.62
CA GLU A 188 8.37 -20.80 -1.27
C GLU A 188 9.17 -21.89 -0.56
N ARG A 189 9.56 -22.95 -1.28
CA ARG A 189 10.41 -24.04 -0.75
C ARG A 189 11.88 -23.63 -0.66
N GLY A 190 12.32 -22.74 -1.53
CA GLY A 190 13.66 -22.15 -1.54
C GLY A 190 13.79 -21.02 -0.54
N ARG A 191 13.80 -21.32 0.77
CA ARG A 191 14.19 -20.37 1.82
C ARG A 191 15.52 -19.71 1.43
N CYS A 192 15.42 -18.43 1.08
CA CYS A 192 16.48 -17.59 0.56
C CYS A 192 17.66 -17.55 1.53
N ALA A 193 18.68 -18.37 1.31
CA ALA A 193 19.99 -18.18 1.92
C ALA A 193 20.58 -16.90 1.33
N ARG A 194 20.62 -15.82 2.12
CA ARG A 194 21.19 -14.53 1.73
C ARG A 194 22.61 -14.72 1.15
N PRO A 195 22.90 -14.24 -0.06
CA PRO A 195 24.28 -14.01 -0.47
C PRO A 195 24.75 -12.68 0.13
N SER A 196 25.85 -12.75 0.87
CA SER A 196 26.63 -11.60 1.32
C SER A 196 27.17 -10.80 0.14
N SER A 197 27.01 -9.47 0.22
CA SER A 197 27.80 -8.39 -0.41
C SER A 197 28.08 -8.44 -1.92
N GLY A 198 27.64 -7.41 -2.66
CA GLY A 198 28.36 -6.96 -3.86
C GLY A 198 27.55 -6.27 -4.96
N SER A 199 27.67 -4.95 -5.03
CA SER A 199 27.58 -4.06 -6.21
C SER A 199 26.29 -4.02 -7.05
N SER A 200 25.59 -2.88 -6.94
CA SER A 200 24.52 -2.45 -7.83
C SER A 200 25.06 -1.93 -9.17
N ARG A 201 24.33 -2.20 -10.26
CA ARG A 201 24.22 -1.29 -11.41
C ARG A 201 22.77 -1.26 -11.87
N ALA A 202 22.17 -0.08 -11.76
CA ALA A 202 20.83 0.23 -12.25
C ALA A 202 20.85 0.36 -13.78
N ALA A 203 19.86 -0.22 -14.44
CA ALA A 203 19.54 0.08 -15.83
C ALA A 203 18.16 0.73 -15.85
N THR A 204 18.12 2.00 -16.23
CA THR A 204 16.91 2.76 -16.54
C THR A 204 16.39 2.37 -17.91
N ALA A 205 15.11 2.02 -18.03
CA ALA A 205 14.41 1.95 -19.31
C ALA A 205 13.13 2.79 -19.22
N SER A 206 13.10 3.84 -20.03
CA SER A 206 11.94 4.69 -20.30
C SER A 206 11.09 4.05 -21.38
N SER A 207 9.77 4.02 -21.17
CA SER A 207 8.81 4.24 -22.25
C SER A 207 7.43 4.53 -21.66
N SER A 208 6.89 5.67 -22.07
CA SER A 208 5.47 6.05 -22.02
C SER A 208 4.55 4.92 -22.49
N TRP A 209 3.26 4.98 -22.16
CA TRP A 209 2.14 5.00 -23.12
C TRP A 209 0.83 4.85 -22.33
N TRP A 210 0.03 5.92 -22.34
CA TRP A 210 -1.38 5.93 -21.94
C TRP A 210 -2.25 6.03 -23.20
N LYS A 211 -3.44 5.44 -23.08
CA LYS A 211 -4.73 5.73 -23.72
C LYS A 211 -5.22 4.77 -24.81
N PRO A 212 -6.56 4.65 -24.98
CA PRO A 212 -7.67 4.91 -24.05
C PRO A 212 -8.25 3.62 -23.45
#